data_AF-A0A195FQS2-F1
#
_entry.id   AF-A0A195FQS2-F1
#
_cell.length_a   1.000
_cell.length_b   1.000
_cell.length_c   1.000
_cell.angle_alpha   90.00
_cell.angle_beta   90.00
_cell.angle_gamma   90.00
#
_symmetry.space_group_name_H-M   'P 1'
#
loop_
_entity.id
_entity.type
_entity.pdbx_description
1 polymer ?
#
loop_
_entity_poly.entity_id
_entity_poly.type
_entity_poly.pdbx_seq_one_letter_code
_entity_poly.pdbx_strand_id
1 'polypeptide(L)'
;MSTLSPSNDYRAPKIQSIQEGYGGMYEGVEPTEEPCYERKCVYNDHCCPGSICVNLDGVVGTCVSDFGMKQGELCRRDSDCETGLMCAEMPGRETKSCQPPTTSNKLYNEECTMSSECDISRGLCCQLQRRHRQTPRKVCSYFKDPLVCIGPVATDQIKSVIQYTSGEKRITGQGNRLFKRMPFA
;
A
#
# COMPACT_ATOMS: atom_id res chain seq x y z
N MET A 1 74.87 -55.33 -2.98
CA MET A 1 73.70 -55.71 -3.78
C MET A 1 72.63 -56.21 -2.81
N SER A 2 71.47 -55.55 -2.87
CA SER A 2 70.22 -55.78 -2.11
C SER A 2 69.62 -57.17 -2.40
N THR A 3 68.74 -57.74 -1.56
CA THR A 3 67.26 -57.53 -1.50
C THR A 3 66.72 -58.04 -0.13
N LEU A 4 65.98 -57.29 0.74
CA LEU A 4 64.56 -56.84 0.74
C LEU A 4 63.56 -57.97 0.37
N SER A 5 62.46 -58.30 1.08
CA SER A 5 61.68 -57.70 2.18
C SER A 5 60.61 -58.70 2.72
N PRO A 6 59.87 -58.37 3.81
CA PRO A 6 59.09 -59.30 4.66
C PRO A 6 57.55 -59.10 4.60
N SER A 7 56.77 -59.96 5.27
CA SER A 7 55.37 -59.68 5.66
C SER A 7 55.05 -60.21 7.07
N ASN A 8 54.52 -59.32 7.91
CA ASN A 8 54.38 -59.40 9.38
C ASN A 8 52.99 -59.87 9.85
N ASP A 9 53.00 -60.66 10.93
CA ASP A 9 51.90 -61.03 11.85
C ASP A 9 51.60 -59.95 12.88
N TYR A 10 50.32 -59.60 13.15
CA TYR A 10 49.85 -58.96 14.40
C TYR A 10 48.34 -59.25 14.58
N ARG A 11 47.85 -60.11 15.49
CA ARG A 11 47.71 -60.06 16.96
C ARG A 11 46.74 -58.98 17.51
N ALA A 12 45.53 -59.41 17.89
CA ALA A 12 44.59 -58.70 18.79
C ALA A 12 45.10 -58.78 20.26
N PRO A 13 44.70 -57.92 21.25
CA PRO A 13 43.31 -57.74 21.71
C PRO A 13 42.92 -56.41 22.44
N LYS A 14 41.64 -56.33 22.88
CA LYS A 14 41.12 -55.85 24.20
C LYS A 14 40.27 -54.55 24.27
N ILE A 15 39.17 -54.72 25.02
CA ILE A 15 38.07 -53.81 25.39
C ILE A 15 38.54 -52.74 26.40
N GLN A 16 38.05 -51.49 26.29
CA GLN A 16 37.65 -50.66 27.45
C GLN A 16 36.80 -49.43 27.06
N SER A 17 35.71 -49.25 27.80
CA SER A 17 34.78 -48.13 27.86
C SER A 17 35.42 -46.85 28.40
N ILE A 18 35.15 -45.69 27.81
CA ILE A 18 35.35 -44.37 28.42
C ILE A 18 34.20 -43.43 27.99
N GLN A 19 33.48 -42.89 28.97
CA GLN A 19 32.60 -41.72 28.85
C GLN A 19 33.42 -40.43 28.98
N GLU A 20 32.82 -39.34 28.47
CA GLU A 20 33.09 -37.91 28.74
C GLU A 20 34.13 -37.18 27.86
N GLY A 21 33.69 -36.04 27.30
CA GLY A 21 34.59 -35.09 26.63
C GLY A 21 33.91 -34.00 25.80
N TYR A 22 33.52 -32.92 26.46
CA TYR A 22 33.18 -31.57 25.98
C TYR A 22 33.80 -31.11 24.64
N GLY A 23 33.02 -30.29 23.90
CA GLY A 23 33.54 -28.99 23.42
C GLY A 23 33.54 -28.71 21.91
N GLY A 24 32.51 -27.99 21.45
CA GLY A 24 32.64 -26.81 20.60
C GLY A 24 33.11 -26.97 19.14
N MET A 25 32.16 -26.95 18.21
CA MET A 25 32.37 -26.38 16.89
C MET A 25 31.23 -25.39 16.61
N TYR A 26 31.51 -24.11 16.80
CA TYR A 26 30.70 -23.03 16.28
C TYR A 26 31.06 -22.91 14.80
N GLU A 27 30.21 -23.43 13.91
CA GLU A 27 30.17 -22.92 12.54
C GLU A 27 29.21 -21.72 12.54
N GLY A 28 29.75 -20.58 12.15
CA GLY A 28 29.05 -19.31 12.11
C GLY A 28 27.84 -19.37 11.19
N VAL A 29 26.66 -19.40 11.79
CA VAL A 29 25.43 -19.04 11.10
C VAL A 29 25.29 -17.54 11.25
N GLU A 30 25.61 -16.79 10.18
CA GLU A 30 25.15 -15.41 10.06
C GLU A 30 23.64 -15.37 10.33
N PRO A 31 23.12 -14.39 11.09
CA PRO A 31 21.69 -14.19 11.18
C PRO A 31 21.25 -13.58 9.86
N THR A 32 21.12 -14.39 8.81
CA THR A 32 20.16 -14.07 7.77
C THR A 32 18.83 -14.01 8.50
N GLU A 33 18.25 -12.83 8.63
CA GLU A 33 16.93 -12.62 9.21
C GLU A 33 15.96 -13.60 8.55
N GLU A 34 15.79 -14.78 9.17
CA GLU A 34 14.95 -15.83 8.60
C GLU A 34 13.56 -15.24 8.46
N PRO A 35 13.04 -15.14 7.21
CA PRO A 35 11.78 -14.48 6.96
C PRO A 35 10.71 -15.10 7.86
N CYS A 36 10.12 -14.29 8.72
CA CYS A 36 9.14 -14.77 9.70
C CYS A 36 7.82 -15.22 9.06
N TYR A 37 7.65 -14.91 7.78
CA TYR A 37 6.55 -15.36 6.95
C TYR A 37 6.60 -16.88 6.77
N GLU A 38 5.45 -17.53 6.88
CA GLU A 38 5.28 -18.98 6.71
C GLU A 38 5.84 -19.88 7.82
N ARG A 39 6.38 -19.30 8.90
CA ARG A 39 6.77 -20.07 10.08
C ARG A 39 5.57 -20.79 10.71
N LYS A 40 5.80 -22.01 11.19
CA LYS A 40 4.80 -22.78 11.92
C LYS A 40 4.60 -22.19 13.32
N CYS A 41 3.35 -21.95 13.68
CA CYS A 41 2.98 -21.33 14.96
C CYS A 41 1.84 -22.11 15.62
N VAL A 42 1.74 -21.97 16.93
CA VAL A 42 0.59 -22.47 17.71
C VAL A 42 -0.14 -21.29 18.34
N TYR A 43 0.62 -20.27 18.75
CA TYR A 43 0.14 -19.03 19.34
C TYR A 43 0.75 -17.83 18.62
N ASN A 44 0.14 -16.64 18.78
CA ASN A 44 0.60 -15.41 18.15
C ASN A 44 2.01 -15.00 18.61
N ASP A 45 2.39 -15.33 19.84
CA ASP A 45 3.72 -15.01 20.40
C ASP A 45 4.87 -15.77 19.73
N HIS A 46 4.55 -16.78 18.90
CA HIS A 46 5.52 -17.51 18.09
C HIS A 46 5.77 -16.82 16.73
N CYS A 47 4.98 -15.79 16.42
CA CYS A 47 5.14 -14.95 15.23
C CYS A 47 5.85 -13.65 15.58
N CYS A 48 6.47 -13.03 14.58
CA CYS A 48 7.12 -11.75 14.74
C CYS A 48 6.09 -10.62 14.95
N PRO A 49 6.51 -9.47 15.49
CA PRO A 49 5.65 -8.29 15.57
C PRO A 49 5.11 -7.93 14.18
N GLY A 50 3.80 -7.79 14.02
CA GLY A 50 3.15 -7.59 12.71
C GLY A 50 2.82 -8.89 11.97
N SER A 51 2.72 -10.01 12.68
CA SER A 51 2.22 -11.28 12.17
C SER A 51 1.31 -11.98 13.18
N ILE A 52 0.29 -12.65 12.67
CA ILE A 52 -0.68 -13.44 13.43
C ILE A 52 -0.60 -14.90 13.05
N CYS A 53 -0.91 -15.78 14.00
CA CYS A 53 -0.94 -17.21 13.76
C CYS A 53 -2.29 -17.63 13.17
N VAL A 54 -2.29 -18.14 11.94
CA VAL A 54 -3.52 -18.60 11.27
C VAL A 54 -3.53 -20.14 11.20
N ASN A 55 -4.55 -20.76 11.80
CA ASN A 55 -4.80 -22.20 11.79
C ASN A 55 -5.95 -22.52 10.83
N LEU A 56 -5.68 -23.14 9.67
CA LEU A 56 -6.73 -23.48 8.69
C LEU A 56 -7.24 -24.92 8.82
N ASP A 57 -6.39 -25.90 9.17
CA ASP A 57 -6.75 -27.34 9.08
C ASP A 57 -6.17 -28.24 10.20
N GLY A 58 -5.63 -27.70 11.31
CA GLY A 58 -5.11 -28.52 12.42
C GLY A 58 -4.23 -27.79 13.43
N VAL A 59 -3.77 -28.51 14.47
CA VAL A 59 -3.06 -28.06 15.71
C VAL A 59 -1.87 -27.10 15.48
N VAL A 60 -1.34 -27.04 14.27
CA VAL A 60 -0.20 -26.18 13.90
C VAL A 60 -0.60 -25.24 12.77
N GLY A 61 -0.52 -23.95 13.06
CA GLY A 61 -0.84 -22.85 12.16
C GLY A 61 0.39 -22.32 11.47
N THR A 62 0.18 -21.25 10.70
CA THR A 62 1.23 -20.59 9.94
C THR A 62 1.18 -19.09 10.22
N CYS A 63 2.34 -18.47 10.48
CA CYS A 63 2.46 -17.03 10.67
C CYS A 63 2.19 -16.31 9.36
N VAL A 64 1.17 -15.46 9.36
CA VAL A 64 0.79 -14.58 8.25
C VAL A 64 0.85 -13.16 8.76
N SER A 65 1.30 -12.19 7.96
CA SER A 65 1.27 -10.80 8.39
C SER A 65 -0.16 -10.29 8.57
N ASP A 66 -0.34 -9.55 9.65
CA ASP A 66 -1.62 -8.94 10.05
C ASP A 66 -1.95 -7.68 9.25
N PHE A 67 -0.93 -7.02 8.69
CA PHE A 67 -1.11 -5.83 7.87
C PHE A 67 -1.12 -6.22 6.38
N GLY A 68 -2.29 -6.03 5.75
CA GLY A 68 -2.32 -5.86 4.30
C GLY A 68 -1.36 -4.74 3.88
N MET A 69 -0.85 -4.83 2.67
CA MET A 69 0.13 -3.91 2.09
C MET A 69 -0.33 -2.45 2.27
N LYS A 70 0.58 -1.62 2.78
CA LYS A 70 0.34 -0.20 3.07
C LYS A 70 0.23 0.63 1.79
N GLN A 71 -0.22 1.89 1.93
CA GLN A 71 -0.33 2.80 0.80
C GLN A 71 1.02 2.94 0.07
N GLY A 72 1.01 2.70 -1.25
CA GLY A 72 2.18 2.78 -2.12
C GLY A 72 2.99 1.48 -2.23
N GLU A 73 2.66 0.44 -1.46
CA GLU A 73 3.29 -0.87 -1.59
C GLU A 73 2.73 -1.65 -2.78
N LEU A 74 3.56 -2.52 -3.36
CA LEU A 74 3.21 -3.28 -4.55
C LEU A 74 2.19 -4.37 -4.23
N CYS A 75 1.13 -4.44 -5.02
CA CYS A 75 0.05 -5.40 -4.86
C CYS A 75 -0.22 -6.15 -6.16
N ARG A 76 -0.83 -7.33 -6.06
CA ARG A 76 -1.37 -8.06 -7.21
C ARG A 76 -2.89 -8.03 -7.24
N ARG A 77 -3.51 -8.07 -6.06
CA ARG A 77 -4.96 -8.07 -5.85
C ARG A 77 -5.34 -7.09 -4.74
N ASP A 78 -6.59 -6.66 -4.74
CA ASP A 78 -7.13 -5.76 -3.72
C ASP A 78 -7.08 -6.37 -2.31
N SER A 79 -7.17 -7.71 -2.22
CA SER A 79 -7.04 -8.45 -0.94
C SER A 79 -5.65 -8.36 -0.31
N ASP A 80 -4.64 -8.01 -1.11
CA ASP A 80 -3.28 -7.89 -0.63
C ASP A 80 -3.10 -6.55 0.11
N CYS A 81 -4.00 -5.58 -0.07
CA CYS A 81 -3.92 -4.24 0.50
C CYS A 81 -4.58 -4.14 1.88
N GLU A 82 -4.11 -3.19 2.70
CA GLU A 82 -4.74 -2.85 3.96
C GLU A 82 -6.23 -2.47 3.77
N THR A 83 -7.06 -2.70 4.79
CA THR A 83 -8.49 -2.38 4.74
C THR A 83 -8.68 -0.90 4.38
N GLY A 84 -9.36 -0.62 3.27
CA GLY A 84 -9.59 0.74 2.76
C GLY A 84 -8.64 1.17 1.65
N LEU A 85 -7.76 0.29 1.18
CA LEU A 85 -6.94 0.48 -0.02
C LEU A 85 -7.37 -0.51 -1.12
N MET A 86 -7.16 -0.13 -2.39
CA MET A 86 -7.38 -0.96 -3.56
C MET A 86 -6.10 -1.04 -4.40
N CYS A 87 -5.93 -2.14 -5.12
CA CYS A 87 -4.76 -2.37 -5.93
C CYS A 87 -4.89 -1.65 -7.29
N ALA A 88 -4.27 -0.48 -7.40
CA ALA A 88 -4.35 0.39 -8.57
C ALA A 88 -3.00 0.57 -9.26
N GLU A 89 -3.04 0.76 -10.59
CA GLU A 89 -1.84 1.07 -11.38
C GLU A 89 -1.31 2.46 -11.02
N MET A 90 0.00 2.55 -10.78
CA MET A 90 0.63 3.85 -10.52
C MET A 90 0.81 4.63 -11.82
N PRO A 91 0.51 5.94 -11.84
CA PRO A 91 0.76 6.77 -13.00
C PRO A 91 2.27 6.81 -13.30
N GLY A 92 2.66 6.31 -14.47
CA GLY A 92 4.05 6.32 -14.95
C GLY A 92 4.88 5.07 -14.65
N ARG A 93 4.30 4.00 -14.08
CA ARG A 93 4.95 2.68 -13.95
C ARG A 93 3.98 1.57 -14.32
N GLU A 94 4.50 0.47 -14.88
CA GLU A 94 3.70 -0.75 -15.17
C GLU A 94 3.39 -1.59 -13.92
N THR A 95 3.65 -1.05 -12.72
CA THR A 95 3.48 -1.74 -11.44
C THR A 95 2.24 -1.25 -10.72
N LYS A 96 1.49 -2.19 -10.13
CA LYS A 96 0.32 -1.90 -9.29
C LYS A 96 0.72 -1.69 -7.85
N SER A 97 0.05 -0.77 -7.17
CA SER A 97 0.27 -0.46 -5.77
C SER A 97 -1.05 -0.26 -5.02
N CYS A 98 -1.04 -0.48 -3.71
CA CYS A 98 -2.17 -0.20 -2.85
C CYS A 98 -2.38 1.31 -2.78
N GLN A 99 -3.46 1.78 -3.39
CA GLN A 99 -3.85 3.18 -3.39
C GLN A 99 -5.20 3.31 -2.69
N PRO A 100 -5.48 4.46 -2.07
CA PRO A 100 -6.84 4.75 -1.64
C PRO A 100 -7.78 4.63 -2.85
N PRO A 101 -9.00 4.12 -2.66
CA PRO A 101 -9.94 4.00 -3.76
C PRO A 101 -10.14 5.37 -4.38
N THR A 102 -9.68 5.53 -5.62
CA THR A 102 -10.01 6.67 -6.45
C THR A 102 -11.49 6.57 -6.70
N THR A 103 -12.26 7.23 -5.83
CA THR A 103 -13.68 7.42 -5.99
C THR A 103 -13.92 7.85 -7.43
N SER A 104 -14.77 7.10 -8.13
CA SER A 104 -15.06 7.25 -9.56
C SER A 104 -14.94 8.71 -10.01
N ASN A 105 -14.17 9.00 -11.04
CA ASN A 105 -14.00 10.36 -11.55
C ASN A 105 -15.33 10.86 -12.14
N LYS A 106 -16.21 11.38 -11.28
CA LYS A 106 -17.53 11.84 -11.66
C LYS A 106 -17.42 13.06 -12.56
N LEU A 107 -18.29 13.09 -13.55
CA LEU A 107 -18.34 14.15 -14.56
C LEU A 107 -19.13 15.37 -14.06
N TYR A 108 -19.09 16.43 -14.86
CA TYR A 108 -19.83 17.65 -14.56
C TYR A 108 -21.34 17.41 -14.34
N ASN A 109 -21.91 18.01 -13.29
CA ASN A 109 -23.28 17.83 -12.79
C ASN A 109 -23.64 16.45 -12.22
N GLU A 110 -22.68 15.55 -12.05
CA GLU A 110 -22.93 14.32 -11.30
C GLU A 110 -22.96 14.56 -9.80
N GLU A 111 -23.77 13.77 -9.09
CA GLU A 111 -23.94 13.89 -7.65
C GLU A 111 -22.74 13.34 -6.89
N CYS A 112 -22.21 14.13 -5.96
CA CYS A 112 -21.00 13.83 -5.20
C CYS A 112 -21.22 14.04 -3.70
N THR A 113 -20.48 13.32 -2.86
CA THR A 113 -20.45 13.58 -1.41
C THR A 113 -19.23 14.42 -1.05
N MET A 114 -18.09 14.13 -1.69
CA MET A 114 -16.80 14.76 -1.46
C MET A 114 -16.06 15.07 -2.77
N SER A 115 -15.11 16.01 -2.73
CA SER A 115 -14.38 16.46 -3.92
C SER A 115 -13.43 15.43 -4.50
N SER A 116 -13.04 14.38 -3.76
CA SER A 116 -12.26 13.27 -4.32
C SER A 116 -13.06 12.46 -5.34
N GLU A 117 -14.39 12.49 -5.29
CA GLU A 117 -15.26 11.82 -6.26
C GLU A 117 -15.36 12.59 -7.58
N CYS A 118 -14.88 13.81 -7.68
CA CYS A 118 -14.95 14.60 -8.91
C CYS A 118 -13.63 14.52 -9.66
N ASP A 119 -13.68 14.63 -10.99
CA ASP A 119 -12.47 14.67 -11.80
C ASP A 119 -11.66 15.98 -11.59
N ILE A 120 -10.72 15.94 -10.64
CA ILE A 120 -9.85 17.07 -10.29
C ILE A 120 -8.93 17.43 -11.47
N SER A 121 -8.60 16.47 -12.34
CA SER A 121 -7.74 16.71 -13.51
C SER A 121 -8.38 17.66 -14.53
N ARG A 122 -9.71 17.67 -14.58
CA ARG A 122 -10.54 18.61 -15.37
C ARG A 122 -10.91 19.87 -14.60
N GLY A 123 -10.38 20.03 -13.39
CA GLY A 123 -10.69 21.11 -12.49
C GLY A 123 -12.11 21.03 -11.95
N LEU A 124 -12.66 19.83 -11.70
CA LEU A 124 -13.94 19.67 -11.02
C LEU A 124 -13.75 19.45 -9.52
N CYS A 125 -14.64 20.01 -8.71
CA CYS A 125 -14.75 19.72 -7.29
C CYS A 125 -16.22 19.63 -6.88
N CYS A 126 -16.48 19.05 -5.71
CA CYS A 126 -17.84 18.84 -5.24
C CYS A 126 -18.39 20.14 -4.64
N GLN A 127 -19.48 20.67 -5.16
CA GLN A 127 -20.06 21.95 -4.75
C GLN A 127 -21.56 21.83 -4.45
N LEU A 128 -22.04 22.60 -3.48
CA LEU A 128 -23.47 22.69 -3.18
C LEU A 128 -24.16 23.62 -4.18
N GLN A 129 -24.92 23.06 -5.12
CA GLN A 129 -25.71 23.82 -6.08
C GLN A 129 -27.10 24.10 -5.55
N ARG A 130 -27.40 25.38 -5.27
CA ARG A 130 -28.73 25.88 -4.92
C ARG A 130 -29.40 26.45 -6.16
N ARG A 131 -30.57 25.91 -6.53
CA ARG A 131 -31.41 26.47 -7.59
C ARG A 131 -32.75 26.91 -7.00
N HIS A 132 -33.33 27.94 -7.59
CA HIS A 132 -34.65 28.42 -7.18
C HIS A 132 -35.68 27.29 -7.29
N ARG A 133 -36.39 27.01 -6.18
CA ARG A 133 -37.43 25.97 -6.05
C ARG A 133 -36.97 24.51 -6.22
N GLN A 134 -35.67 24.23 -6.25
CA GLN A 134 -35.15 22.86 -6.25
C GLN A 134 -34.39 22.58 -4.95
N THR A 135 -34.49 21.34 -4.48
CA THR A 135 -33.71 20.88 -3.33
C THR A 135 -32.23 21.09 -3.61
N PRO A 136 -31.47 21.69 -2.68
CA PRO A 136 -30.03 21.86 -2.86
C PRO A 136 -29.35 20.50 -2.98
N ARG A 137 -28.50 20.34 -4.01
CA ARG A 137 -27.77 19.09 -4.29
C ARG A 137 -26.28 19.36 -4.33
N LYS A 138 -25.49 18.36 -3.93
CA LYS A 138 -24.04 18.38 -4.06
C LYS A 138 -23.67 17.78 -5.40
N VAL A 139 -23.00 18.55 -6.26
CA VAL A 139 -22.66 18.12 -7.62
C VAL A 139 -21.23 18.51 -7.99
N CYS A 140 -20.61 17.73 -8.86
CA CYS A 140 -19.31 18.06 -9.42
C CYS A 140 -19.44 19.28 -10.35
N SER A 141 -18.70 20.33 -10.03
CA SER A 141 -18.69 21.59 -10.78
C SER A 141 -17.28 22.15 -10.87
N TYR A 142 -17.06 23.06 -11.82
CA TYR A 142 -15.73 23.63 -12.05
C TYR A 142 -15.25 24.38 -10.83
N PHE A 143 -13.98 24.15 -10.49
CA PHE A 143 -13.26 24.79 -9.43
C PHE A 143 -13.28 26.31 -9.63
N LYS A 144 -13.67 27.02 -8.57
CA LYS A 144 -13.68 28.50 -8.53
C LYS A 144 -12.84 29.00 -7.37
N ASP A 145 -13.04 28.41 -6.20
CA ASP A 145 -12.39 28.80 -4.95
C ASP A 145 -12.29 27.56 -4.05
N PRO A 146 -11.16 27.35 -3.34
CA PRO A 146 -11.00 26.26 -2.36
C PRO A 146 -12.14 26.17 -1.33
N LEU A 147 -12.69 27.31 -0.90
CA LEU A 147 -13.74 27.38 0.13
C LEU A 147 -15.10 26.89 -0.36
N VAL A 148 -15.32 26.82 -1.67
CA VAL A 148 -16.59 26.38 -2.26
C VAL A 148 -16.62 24.86 -2.43
N CYS A 149 -15.44 24.23 -2.49
CA CYS A 149 -15.32 22.80 -2.65
C CYS A 149 -15.52 22.06 -1.31
N ILE A 150 -16.20 20.91 -1.37
CA ILE A 150 -16.51 20.09 -0.20
C ILE A 150 -15.42 19.05 0.00
N GLY A 151 -14.73 19.10 1.13
CA GLY A 151 -13.64 18.18 1.47
C GLY A 151 -12.28 18.60 0.90
N PRO A 152 -11.24 17.76 1.05
CA PRO A 152 -9.91 18.07 0.57
C PRO A 152 -9.89 18.15 -0.96
N VAL A 153 -9.26 19.19 -1.50
CA VAL A 153 -9.03 19.37 -2.93
C VAL A 153 -7.56 19.60 -3.15
N ALA A 154 -6.95 18.82 -4.03
CA ALA A 154 -5.58 19.05 -4.46
C ALA A 154 -5.55 20.26 -5.39
N THR A 155 -5.49 21.48 -4.82
CA THR A 155 -5.47 22.75 -5.58
C THR A 155 -4.31 22.83 -6.56
N ASP A 156 -3.18 22.18 -6.23
CA ASP A 156 -1.97 22.15 -7.05
C ASP A 156 -2.15 21.32 -8.33
N GLN A 157 -3.12 20.40 -8.35
CA GLN A 157 -3.41 19.55 -9.50
C GLN A 157 -4.43 20.16 -10.46
N ILE A 158 -5.05 21.29 -10.07
CA ILE A 158 -6.05 21.98 -10.89
C ILE A 158 -5.30 22.82 -11.91
N LYS A 159 -5.19 22.31 -13.13
CA LYS A 159 -4.65 23.09 -14.26
C LYS A 159 -5.48 24.37 -14.39
N SER A 160 -4.82 25.53 -14.29
CA SER A 160 -5.44 26.86 -14.42
C SER A 160 -6.09 27.12 -15.79
N VAL A 161 -5.88 26.23 -16.76
CA VAL A 161 -6.48 26.26 -18.08
C VAL A 161 -7.78 25.45 -18.08
N ILE A 162 -8.85 26.05 -17.56
CA ILE A 162 -10.19 25.49 -17.64
C ILE A 162 -10.70 25.66 -19.09
N GLN A 163 -10.82 24.54 -19.82
CA GLN A 163 -11.49 24.55 -21.12
C GLN A 163 -13.01 24.61 -20.91
N TYR A 164 -13.56 25.81 -20.97
CA TYR A 164 -15.01 26.02 -21.02
C TYR A 164 -15.53 25.57 -22.40
N THR A 165 -16.16 24.39 -22.46
CA THR A 165 -16.86 23.98 -23.68
C THR A 165 -18.17 24.76 -23.79
N SER A 166 -18.52 25.13 -25.02
CA SER A 166 -19.49 26.18 -25.40
C SER A 166 -20.97 25.94 -25.02
N GLY A 167 -21.27 25.02 -24.10
CA GLY A 167 -22.61 24.70 -23.61
C GLY A 167 -22.81 24.88 -22.10
N GLU A 168 -21.76 25.27 -21.36
CA GLU A 168 -21.89 25.42 -19.92
C GLU A 168 -22.47 26.79 -19.53
N LYS A 169 -23.73 26.77 -19.08
CA LYS A 169 -24.42 28.00 -18.66
C LYS A 169 -23.71 28.64 -17.47
N ARG A 170 -23.23 29.87 -17.69
CA ARG A 170 -22.74 30.77 -16.65
C ARG A 170 -23.86 30.99 -15.63
N ILE A 171 -23.78 30.35 -14.47
CA ILE A 171 -24.52 30.81 -13.28
C ILE A 171 -23.75 32.02 -12.74
N THR A 172 -23.84 33.15 -13.43
CA THR A 172 -23.50 34.46 -12.87
C THR A 172 -24.61 34.84 -11.91
N GLY A 173 -24.50 34.36 -10.66
CA GLY A 173 -25.13 35.01 -9.53
C GLY A 173 -24.27 36.21 -9.15
N GLN A 174 -24.86 37.41 -9.21
CA GLN A 174 -24.25 38.66 -8.80
C GLN A 174 -23.65 38.55 -7.38
N GLY A 175 -22.43 39.09 -7.19
CA GLY A 175 -21.89 39.39 -5.87
C GLY A 175 -20.44 38.97 -5.63
N ASN A 176 -19.48 39.63 -6.30
CA ASN A 176 -18.28 40.16 -5.65
C ASN A 176 -17.46 40.96 -6.67
N ARG A 177 -17.77 42.25 -6.76
CA ARG A 177 -16.88 43.27 -7.31
C ARG A 177 -15.77 43.52 -6.30
N LEU A 178 -14.80 42.62 -6.15
CA LEU A 178 -13.56 42.89 -5.43
C LEU A 178 -12.63 41.70 -5.67
N PHE A 179 -11.81 41.75 -6.71
CA PHE A 179 -10.36 41.63 -6.57
C PHE A 179 -9.73 42.28 -7.80
N LYS A 180 -9.13 43.43 -7.51
CA LYS A 180 -8.32 44.26 -8.37
C LYS A 180 -7.25 43.38 -9.01
N ARG A 181 -7.05 43.52 -10.33
CA ARG A 181 -5.87 43.01 -11.03
C ARG A 181 -4.63 43.39 -10.22
N MET A 182 -3.85 42.42 -9.74
CA MET A 182 -2.48 42.70 -9.35
C MET A 182 -1.64 42.70 -10.64
N PRO A 183 -0.98 43.82 -10.99
CA PRO A 183 0.09 43.76 -11.97
C PRO A 183 1.28 43.08 -11.31
N PHE A 184 1.86 42.11 -12.02
CA PHE A 184 3.20 41.62 -11.71
C PHE A 184 4.17 42.80 -11.84
N ALA A 185 4.91 43.06 -10.77
CA ALA A 185 6.15 43.83 -10.79
C ALA A 185 7.31 42.85 -10.69
#